data_AF-B0BJ53-F1
#
_entry.id   AF-B0BJ53-F1
#
_cell.length_a   1.000
_cell.length_b   1.000
_cell.length_c   1.000
_cell.angle_alpha   90.00
_cell.angle_beta   90.00
_cell.angle_gamma   90.00
#
_symmetry.space_group_name_H-M   'P 1'
#
loop_
_entity.id
_entity.type
_entity.pdbx_description
1 polymer ?
#
loop_
_entity_poly.entity_id
_entity_poly.type
_entity_poly.pdbx_seq_one_letter_code
_entity_poly.pdbx_strand_id
1 'polypeptide(L)'
;ALGNGSNEGHHPMKPARYRGIIDELVRACRQGQGQIGPRRARAGLWNKNATPDYLADQHQINTLLGQLSPDQREVLAIMLEQEYVGGVFETLKVLEESEIEPFSDGYEGSPYNDFIGRLGDWKWPTDEETE
;
A
#
# COMPACT_ATOMS: atom_id res chain seq x y z
N ALA A 1 36.71 -0.77 -32.37
CA ALA A 1 36.69 -0.77 -30.91
C ALA A 1 35.46 0.01 -30.46
N LEU A 2 34.59 -0.69 -29.75
CA LEU A 2 33.38 -0.31 -29.00
C LEU A 2 33.03 1.17 -28.97
N GLY A 3 31.95 1.54 -29.69
CA GLY A 3 31.21 2.76 -29.43
C GLY A 3 30.35 2.57 -28.18
N ASN A 4 30.52 3.46 -27.20
CA ASN A 4 29.62 3.63 -26.07
C ASN A 4 28.23 4.00 -26.59
N GLY A 5 27.36 3.01 -26.76
CA GLY A 5 25.92 3.22 -26.76
C GLY A 5 25.46 3.21 -25.32
N SER A 6 25.39 4.38 -24.71
CA SER A 6 24.50 4.59 -23.55
C SER A 6 23.11 4.21 -24.02
N ASN A 7 22.67 3.01 -23.64
CA ASN A 7 21.27 2.61 -23.73
C ASN A 7 20.55 3.42 -22.66
N GLU A 8 20.30 4.70 -22.93
CA GLU A 8 19.32 5.50 -22.20
C GLU A 8 17.98 4.80 -22.45
N GLY A 9 17.66 3.89 -21.53
CA GLY A 9 16.43 3.12 -21.55
C GLY A 9 15.30 4.12 -21.57
N HIS A 10 14.59 4.19 -22.69
CA HIS A 10 13.34 4.89 -22.77
C HIS A 10 12.37 4.11 -21.88
N HIS A 11 12.32 4.45 -20.60
CA HIS A 11 11.42 3.84 -19.63
C HIS A 11 10.00 4.04 -20.18
N PRO A 12 9.28 2.96 -20.54
CA PRO A 12 7.96 3.11 -21.13
C PRO A 12 7.07 3.88 -20.15
N MET A 13 6.45 4.94 -20.64
CA MET A 13 5.58 5.79 -19.84
C MET A 13 4.36 4.98 -19.37
N LYS A 14 4.26 4.74 -18.06
CA LYS A 14 3.20 3.87 -17.50
C LYS A 14 1.79 4.43 -17.75
N PRO A 15 0.76 3.62 -18.04
CA PRO A 15 -0.59 4.16 -18.24
C PRO A 15 -1.09 4.86 -16.98
N ALA A 16 -1.76 6.00 -17.14
CA ALA A 16 -2.28 6.77 -16.00
C ALA A 16 -3.21 5.94 -15.10
N ARG A 17 -4.01 5.04 -15.69
CA ARG A 17 -4.91 4.15 -14.93
C ARG A 17 -4.14 3.21 -14.02
N TYR A 18 -3.03 2.66 -14.50
CA TYR A 18 -2.23 1.74 -13.71
C TYR A 18 -1.49 2.43 -12.56
N ARG A 19 -0.85 3.57 -12.86
CA ARG A 19 -0.22 4.40 -11.81
C ARG A 19 -1.22 4.72 -10.70
N GLY A 20 -2.44 5.10 -11.08
CA GLY A 20 -3.54 5.37 -10.15
C GLY A 20 -3.93 4.16 -9.29
N ILE A 21 -3.90 2.93 -9.83
CA ILE A 21 -4.16 1.71 -9.05
C ILE A 21 -3.05 1.48 -8.03
N ILE A 22 -1.78 1.58 -8.42
CA ILE A 22 -0.66 1.41 -7.49
C ILE A 22 -0.67 2.49 -6.40
N ASP A 23 -0.87 3.75 -6.79
CA ASP A 23 -0.97 4.86 -5.84
C ASP A 23 -2.12 4.68 -4.85
N GLU A 24 -3.27 4.16 -5.30
CA GLU A 24 -4.42 3.86 -4.45
C GLU A 24 -4.14 2.68 -3.50
N LEU A 25 -3.47 1.62 -3.96
CA LEU A 25 -3.06 0.49 -3.12
C LEU A 25 -2.06 0.94 -2.03
N VAL A 26 -1.06 1.76 -2.39
CA VAL A 26 -0.10 2.32 -1.43
C VAL A 26 -0.81 3.24 -0.42
N ARG A 27 -1.75 4.06 -0.89
CA ARG A 27 -2.58 4.90 -0.02
C ARG A 27 -3.39 4.04 0.95
N ALA A 28 -3.99 2.95 0.48
CA ALA A 28 -4.74 2.01 1.30
C ALA A 28 -3.83 1.34 2.36
N CYS A 29 -2.62 0.92 2.02
CA CYS A 29 -1.66 0.35 2.97
C CYS A 29 -1.31 1.34 4.10
N ARG A 30 -0.98 2.58 3.76
CA ARG A 30 -0.55 3.62 4.73
C ARG A 30 -1.71 4.18 5.56
N GLN A 31 -2.87 4.33 4.95
CA GLN A 31 -3.99 5.08 5.55
C GLN A 31 -5.14 4.17 6.00
N GLY A 32 -5.13 2.89 5.60
CA GLY A 32 -6.25 1.96 5.68
C GLY A 32 -7.26 2.18 4.56
N GLN A 33 -8.13 1.18 4.33
CA GLN A 33 -9.30 1.28 3.48
C GLN A 33 -10.57 0.98 4.30
N GLY A 34 -11.49 1.95 4.40
CA GLY A 34 -12.78 1.76 5.05
C GLY A 34 -12.71 1.53 6.57
N GLN A 35 -13.15 0.34 7.03
CA GLN A 35 -13.33 -0.01 8.45
C GLN A 35 -12.08 -0.59 9.13
N ILE A 36 -11.02 -0.89 8.38
CA ILE A 36 -9.83 -1.57 8.88
C ILE A 36 -8.62 -0.69 8.58
N GLY A 37 -7.78 -0.43 9.59
CA GLY A 37 -6.50 0.19 9.31
C GLY A 37 -5.68 0.63 10.52
N PRO A 38 -4.36 0.77 10.33
CA PRO A 38 -3.41 1.25 11.35
C PRO A 38 -3.85 2.54 12.05
N ARG A 39 -4.46 3.48 11.29
CA ARG A 39 -4.94 4.77 11.85
C ARG A 39 -5.93 4.61 12.99
N ARG A 40 -6.84 3.63 12.93
CA ARG A 40 -7.86 3.41 13.95
C ARG A 40 -7.24 2.84 15.23
N ALA A 41 -6.25 1.95 15.07
CA ALA A 41 -5.43 1.46 16.17
C ALA A 41 -4.66 2.62 16.83
N ARG A 42 -3.96 3.48 16.05
CA ARG A 42 -3.27 4.68 16.58
C ARG A 42 -4.20 5.59 17.37
N ALA A 43 -5.40 5.84 16.84
CA ALA A 43 -6.40 6.70 17.47
C ALA A 43 -7.02 6.10 18.74
N GLY A 44 -6.79 4.81 19.03
CA GLY A 44 -7.40 4.12 20.16
C GLY A 44 -8.89 3.84 19.99
N LEU A 45 -9.43 4.00 18.78
CA LEU A 45 -10.86 3.87 18.50
C LEU A 45 -11.05 3.15 17.17
N TRP A 46 -11.39 1.87 17.25
CA TRP A 46 -11.65 1.03 16.09
C TRP A 46 -12.96 1.41 15.41
N ASN A 47 -14.07 1.47 16.15
CA ASN A 47 -15.36 1.89 15.60
C ASN A 47 -16.18 2.67 16.63
N LYS A 48 -16.36 3.96 16.38
CA LYS A 48 -17.14 4.85 17.26
C LYS A 48 -18.60 4.45 17.46
N ASN A 49 -19.17 3.66 16.56
CA ASN A 49 -20.57 3.24 16.63
C ASN A 49 -20.74 1.90 17.37
N ALA A 50 -19.64 1.23 17.76
CA ALA A 50 -19.70 -0.08 18.38
C ALA A 50 -20.02 0.02 19.89
N THR A 51 -21.02 -0.74 20.33
CA THR A 51 -21.46 -0.87 21.72
C THR A 51 -21.44 -2.35 22.11
N PRO A 52 -21.56 -2.71 23.40
CA PRO A 52 -21.63 -4.11 23.81
C PRO A 52 -22.74 -4.90 23.10
N ASP A 53 -23.87 -4.25 22.84
CA ASP A 53 -25.06 -4.87 22.24
C ASP A 53 -25.16 -4.68 20.72
N TYR A 54 -24.23 -3.93 20.12
CA TYR A 54 -24.22 -3.65 18.68
C TYR A 54 -22.78 -3.60 18.16
N LEU A 55 -22.42 -4.54 17.29
CA LEU A 55 -21.04 -4.79 16.85
C LEU A 55 -20.10 -5.14 18.02
N ALA A 56 -20.50 -6.11 18.83
CA ALA A 56 -19.81 -6.53 20.06
C ALA A 56 -18.30 -6.77 19.87
N ASP A 57 -17.89 -7.48 18.81
CA ASP A 57 -16.48 -7.75 18.52
C ASP A 57 -15.70 -6.45 18.29
N GLN A 58 -16.28 -5.48 17.57
CA GLN A 58 -15.64 -4.18 17.35
C GLN A 58 -15.61 -3.33 18.62
N HIS A 59 -16.60 -3.49 19.50
CA HIS A 59 -16.59 -2.86 20.82
C HIS A 59 -15.47 -3.44 21.70
N GLN A 60 -15.25 -4.75 21.68
CA GLN A 60 -14.11 -5.39 22.38
C GLN A 60 -12.77 -4.85 21.87
N ILE A 61 -12.62 -4.62 20.56
CA ILE A 61 -11.43 -3.97 20.01
C ILE A 61 -11.28 -2.55 20.55
N ASN A 62 -12.36 -1.75 20.62
CA ASN A 62 -12.30 -0.42 21.25
C ASN A 62 -11.87 -0.50 22.71
N THR A 63 -12.41 -1.45 23.48
CA THR A 63 -12.04 -1.64 24.89
C THR A 63 -10.56 -1.96 25.04
N LEU A 64 -10.05 -2.89 24.23
CA LEU A 64 -8.63 -3.24 24.20
C LEU A 64 -7.77 -2.02 23.86
N LEU A 65 -8.08 -1.34 22.75
CA LEU A 65 -7.33 -0.16 22.31
C LEU A 65 -7.37 0.99 23.33
N GLY A 66 -8.46 1.14 24.09
CA GLY A 66 -8.60 2.13 25.15
C GLY A 66 -7.69 1.86 26.36
N GLN A 67 -7.30 0.61 26.59
CA GLN A 67 -6.40 0.20 27.67
C GLN A 67 -4.92 0.37 27.31
N LEU A 68 -4.59 0.34 26.02
CA LEU A 68 -3.23 0.50 25.53
C LEU A 68 -2.76 1.96 25.63
N SER A 69 -1.50 2.14 26.02
CA SER A 69 -0.84 3.45 25.93
C SER A 69 -0.69 3.90 24.47
N PRO A 70 -0.46 5.20 24.21
CA PRO A 70 -0.18 5.68 22.85
C PRO A 70 0.95 4.91 22.15
N ASP A 71 2.05 4.63 22.85
CA ASP A 71 3.20 3.89 22.29
C ASP A 71 2.83 2.43 21.97
N GLN A 72 2.06 1.78 22.84
CA GLN A 72 1.58 0.41 22.59
C GLN A 72 0.64 0.35 21.38
N ARG A 73 -0.23 1.36 21.22
CA ARG A 73 -1.09 1.49 20.04
C ARG A 73 -0.31 1.73 18.76
N GLU A 74 0.80 2.48 18.83
CA GLU A 74 1.68 2.68 17.68
C GLU A 74 2.33 1.36 17.24
N VAL A 75 2.84 0.55 18.18
CA VAL A 75 3.39 -0.77 17.86
C VAL A 75 2.34 -1.65 17.17
N LEU A 76 1.12 -1.70 17.71
CA LEU A 76 0.03 -2.46 17.09
C LEU A 76 -0.32 -1.92 15.69
N ALA A 77 -0.34 -0.59 15.52
CA ALA A 77 -0.60 0.02 14.23
C ALA A 77 0.47 -0.34 13.19
N ILE A 78 1.75 -0.35 13.58
CA ILE A 78 2.86 -0.78 12.71
C ILE A 78 2.68 -2.24 12.30
N MET A 79 2.32 -3.13 13.24
CA MET A 79 2.08 -4.54 12.92
C MET A 79 0.93 -4.71 11.90
N LEU A 80 -0.18 -3.98 12.11
CA LEU A 80 -1.31 -4.01 11.17
C LEU A 80 -0.94 -3.43 9.79
N GLU A 81 -0.09 -2.40 9.77
CA GLU A 81 0.40 -1.78 8.53
C GLU A 81 1.26 -2.76 7.75
N GLN A 82 2.20 -3.42 8.43
CA GLN A 82 3.08 -4.44 7.84
C GLN A 82 2.31 -5.63 7.31
N GLU A 83 1.33 -6.14 8.07
CA GLU A 83 0.50 -7.26 7.63
C GLU A 83 -0.30 -6.90 6.38
N TYR A 84 -0.88 -5.69 6.33
CA TYR A 84 -1.65 -5.27 5.17
C TYR A 84 -0.77 -5.05 3.94
N VAL A 85 0.40 -4.43 4.12
CA VAL A 85 1.43 -4.31 3.07
C VAL A 85 1.84 -5.68 2.55
N GLY A 86 2.08 -6.65 3.43
CA GLY A 86 2.41 -8.02 3.08
C GLY A 86 1.31 -8.67 2.24
N GLY A 87 0.05 -8.58 2.65
CA GLY A 87 -1.06 -9.13 1.89
C GLY A 87 -1.22 -8.53 0.49
N VAL A 88 -1.05 -7.21 0.34
CA VAL A 88 -1.07 -6.55 -0.98
C VAL A 88 0.13 -6.97 -1.83
N PHE A 89 1.32 -7.03 -1.24
CA PHE A 89 2.54 -7.49 -1.91
C PHE A 89 2.38 -8.92 -2.45
N GLU A 90 1.99 -9.87 -1.60
CA GLU A 90 1.80 -11.27 -1.99
C GLU A 90 0.75 -11.41 -3.09
N THR A 91 -0.33 -10.62 -3.01
CA THR A 91 -1.37 -10.62 -4.06
C THR A 91 -0.79 -10.19 -5.41
N LEU A 92 -0.02 -9.10 -5.45
CA LEU A 92 0.61 -8.63 -6.70
C LEU A 92 1.62 -9.64 -7.23
N LYS A 93 2.38 -10.29 -6.34
CA LYS A 93 3.35 -11.31 -6.71
C LYS A 93 2.69 -12.55 -7.30
N VAL A 94 1.62 -13.05 -6.69
CA VAL A 94 0.85 -14.20 -7.20
C VAL A 94 0.23 -13.88 -8.56
N LEU A 95 -0.29 -12.67 -8.77
CA LEU A 95 -0.83 -12.25 -10.06
C LEU A 95 0.25 -12.25 -11.16
N GLU A 96 1.43 -11.70 -10.86
CA GLU A 96 2.59 -11.73 -11.75
C GLU A 96 3.00 -13.17 -12.11
N GLU A 97 3.19 -14.04 -11.10
CA GLU A 97 3.61 -15.42 -11.29
C GLU A 97 2.57 -16.26 -12.04
N SER A 98 1.30 -15.87 -11.96
CA SER A 98 0.22 -16.51 -12.71
C SER A 98 0.10 -16.00 -14.15
N GLU A 99 0.98 -15.09 -14.58
CA GLU A 99 0.91 -14.40 -15.88
C GLU A 99 -0.47 -13.76 -16.12
N ILE A 100 -1.16 -13.39 -15.04
CA ILE A 100 -2.37 -12.60 -15.14
C ILE A 100 -1.89 -11.19 -15.42
N GLU A 101 -2.11 -10.72 -16.64
CA GLU A 101 -1.75 -9.39 -17.09
C GLU A 101 -2.82 -8.36 -16.63
N PRO A 102 -2.61 -7.61 -15.53
CA PRO A 102 -3.39 -6.41 -15.30
C PRO A 102 -2.94 -5.33 -16.29
N PHE A 103 -3.71 -5.19 -17.37
CA PHE A 103 -3.55 -4.18 -18.43
C PHE A 103 -2.26 -4.34 -19.26
N SER A 104 -2.42 -4.32 -20.58
CA SER A 104 -1.49 -4.89 -21.56
C SER A 104 -0.28 -4.03 -21.92
N ASP A 105 -0.25 -2.74 -21.57
CA ASP A 105 0.68 -1.78 -22.17
C ASP A 105 1.35 -0.85 -21.15
N GLY A 106 2.62 -0.53 -21.36
CA GLY A 106 3.34 0.54 -20.64
C GLY A 106 3.96 0.15 -19.29
N TYR A 107 4.25 -1.12 -19.06
CA TYR A 107 4.90 -1.59 -17.83
C TYR A 107 6.37 -1.85 -18.07
N GLU A 108 7.18 -1.57 -17.05
CA GLU A 108 8.57 -1.99 -17.00
C GLU A 108 8.77 -2.76 -15.70
N GLY A 109 9.14 -4.04 -15.85
CA GLY A 109 9.25 -4.98 -14.73
C GLY A 109 7.91 -5.42 -14.14
N SER A 110 7.96 -5.99 -12.94
CA SER A 110 6.80 -6.51 -12.21
C SER A 110 5.97 -5.41 -11.55
N PRO A 111 4.63 -5.53 -11.48
CA PRO A 111 3.78 -4.65 -10.67
C PRO A 111 4.20 -4.53 -9.19
N TYR A 112 4.86 -5.56 -8.65
CA TYR A 112 5.40 -5.50 -7.30
C TYR A 112 6.50 -4.44 -7.17
N ASN A 113 7.38 -4.28 -8.17
CA ASN A 113 8.47 -3.31 -8.12
C ASN A 113 7.94 -1.89 -7.97
N ASP A 114 6.87 -1.59 -8.71
CA ASP A 114 6.18 -0.30 -8.65
C ASP A 114 5.54 -0.04 -7.29
N PHE A 115 4.86 -1.06 -6.75
CA PHE A 115 4.28 -0.97 -5.42
C PHE A 115 5.34 -0.67 -4.35
N ILE A 116 6.49 -1.35 -4.38
CA ILE A 116 7.59 -1.11 -3.43
C ILE A 116 8.23 0.27 -3.62
N GLY A 117 8.49 0.69 -4.87
CA GLY A 117 9.03 2.02 -5.14
C GLY A 117 8.12 3.12 -4.62
N ARG A 118 6.81 3.00 -4.84
CA ARG A 118 5.82 3.96 -4.36
C ARG A 118 5.65 3.92 -2.84
N LEU A 119 5.77 2.75 -2.20
CA LEU A 119 5.83 2.64 -0.74
C LEU A 119 7.08 3.31 -0.17
N GLY A 120 8.18 3.38 -0.92
CA GLY A 120 9.40 4.14 -0.63
C GLY A 120 9.37 5.62 -1.06
N ASP A 121 8.19 6.15 -1.42
CA ASP A 121 7.97 7.53 -1.90
C ASP A 121 8.65 7.91 -3.23
N TRP A 122 9.17 6.94 -4.01
CA TRP A 122 9.81 7.22 -5.30
C TRP A 122 8.81 7.74 -6.32
N LYS A 123 9.13 8.83 -7.03
CA LYS A 123 8.23 9.40 -8.05
C LYS A 123 8.19 8.52 -9.30
N TRP A 124 7.18 8.73 -10.15
CA TRP A 124 7.19 8.09 -11.45
C TRP A 124 8.28 8.72 -12.32
N PRO A 125 9.01 7.95 -13.14
CA PRO A 125 10.16 8.46 -13.91
C PRO A 125 9.88 9.69 -14.81
N THR A 126 8.62 9.93 -15.19
CA THR A 126 8.24 11.11 -16.00
C THR A 126 7.97 12.37 -15.20
N ASP A 127 7.88 12.27 -13.86
CA ASP A 127 7.58 13.41 -12.99
C ASP A 127 8.84 14.24 -12.69
N GLU A 128 10.03 13.71 -12.97
CA GLU A 128 11.34 14.34 -12.70
C GLU A 128 11.78 15.37 -13.76
N GLU A 129 11.17 15.39 -14.96
CA GLU A 129 11.58 16.30 -16.06
C GLU A 129 10.93 17.70 -16.00
N THR A 130 10.15 18.02 -14.96
CA THR A 130 9.40 19.29 -14.87
C THR A 130 9.75 20.22 -13.68
N GLU A 131 10.87 20.01 -12.99
CA GLU A 131 11.42 20.99 -12.04
C GLU A 131 12.58 21.81 -12.61
#